data_AF-A0A5J4ECR2-F1
#
_entry.id   AF-A0A5J4ECR2-F1
#
_cell.length_a   1.000
_cell.length_b   1.000
_cell.length_c   1.000
_cell.angle_alpha   90.00
_cell.angle_beta   90.00
_cell.angle_gamma   90.00
#
_symmetry.space_group_name_H-M   'P 1'
#
loop_
_entity.id
_entity.type
_entity.pdbx_description
1 polymer ?
#
loop_
_entity_poly.entity_id
_entity_poly.type
_entity_poly.pdbx_seq_one_letter_code
_entity_poly.pdbx_strand_id
1 'polypeptide(L)'
;MLENAKLPIKTQLQRNAVALISFLVALTSLGYNTWRNEQTEANRNIRAAGFEMIIAMADLHEVVFLGHFSPDATAGIEKKGWAVVLGLQDLSMVMPAKVQEAATKLGKAWAEESGILGEPEASISQINLTIDRLRHEILMALQALD
;
A
#
# COMPACT_ATOMS: atom_id res chain seq x y z
N MET A 1 -28.20 -23.43 60.66
CA MET A 1 -28.14 -23.74 59.21
C MET A 1 -28.79 -22.58 58.48
N LEU A 2 -28.01 -21.63 57.95
CA LEU A 2 -28.57 -20.49 57.20
C LEU A 2 -28.70 -20.90 55.74
N GLU A 3 -29.94 -20.94 55.29
CA GLU A 3 -30.37 -21.24 53.94
C GLU A 3 -29.84 -20.16 52.99
N ASN A 4 -28.96 -20.57 52.07
CA ASN A 4 -28.46 -19.73 50.99
C ASN A 4 -29.60 -19.45 50.00
N ALA A 5 -30.50 -18.54 50.35
CA ALA A 5 -31.50 -18.02 49.43
C ALA A 5 -30.76 -17.26 48.32
N LYS A 6 -30.56 -17.92 47.18
CA LYS A 6 -30.00 -17.29 45.97
C LYS A 6 -30.91 -16.11 45.61
N LEU A 7 -30.39 -14.89 45.73
CA LEU A 7 -31.12 -13.69 45.35
C LEU A 7 -31.62 -13.83 43.90
N PRO A 8 -32.87 -13.43 43.60
CA PRO A 8 -33.41 -13.52 42.26
C PRO A 8 -32.52 -12.77 41.26
N ILE A 9 -32.32 -13.34 40.07
CA ILE A 9 -31.42 -12.82 39.02
C ILE A 9 -31.69 -11.34 38.72
N LYS A 10 -32.96 -10.94 38.71
CA LYS A 10 -33.39 -9.55 38.52
C LYS A 10 -32.77 -8.59 39.56
N THR A 11 -32.75 -9.00 40.82
CA THR A 11 -32.20 -8.19 41.93
C THR A 11 -30.68 -8.11 41.87
N GLN A 12 -30.01 -9.19 41.44
CA GLN A 12 -28.56 -9.18 41.20
C GLN A 12 -28.19 -8.27 40.02
N LEU A 13 -28.99 -8.26 38.95
CA LEU A 13 -28.80 -7.39 37.79
C LEU A 13 -28.97 -5.91 38.16
N GLN A 14 -30.01 -5.58 38.93
CA GLN A 14 -30.26 -4.21 39.41
C GLN A 14 -29.14 -3.72 40.32
N ARG A 15 -28.68 -4.57 41.25
CA ARG A 15 -27.61 -4.21 42.19
C ARG A 15 -26.24 -4.03 41.53
N ASN A 16 -25.99 -4.74 40.43
CA ASN A 16 -24.74 -4.65 39.66
C ASN A 16 -24.89 -3.84 38.35
N ALA A 17 -25.99 -3.10 38.17
CA ALA A 17 -26.28 -2.41 36.91
C ALA A 17 -25.14 -1.47 36.49
N VAL A 18 -24.60 -0.71 37.44
CA VAL A 18 -23.45 0.19 37.19
C VAL A 18 -22.24 -0.60 36.71
N ALA A 19 -21.87 -1.68 37.39
CA ALA A 19 -20.72 -2.51 37.00
C ALA A 19 -20.90 -3.15 35.61
N LEU A 20 -22.12 -3.62 35.30
CA LEU A 20 -22.45 -4.18 33.98
C LEU A 20 -22.39 -3.11 32.89
N ILE A 21 -22.91 -1.91 33.15
CA ILE A 21 -22.82 -0.79 32.21
C ILE A 21 -21.36 -0.38 32.00
N SER A 22 -20.58 -0.25 33.08
CA SER A 22 -19.14 0.07 32.99
C SER A 22 -18.37 -0.98 32.19
N PHE A 23 -18.68 -2.26 32.40
CA PHE A 23 -18.06 -3.35 31.65
C PHE A 23 -18.43 -3.31 30.15
N LEU A 24 -19.70 -3.08 29.83
CA LEU A 24 -20.15 -2.91 28.44
C LEU A 24 -19.46 -1.73 27.76
N VAL A 25 -19.37 -0.58 28.44
CA VAL A 25 -18.66 0.61 27.94
C VAL A 25 -17.17 0.32 27.72
N ALA A 26 -16.54 -0.42 28.64
CA ALA A 26 -15.13 -0.79 28.49
C ALA A 26 -14.91 -1.71 27.27
N LEU A 27 -15.78 -2.70 27.06
CA LEU A 27 -15.70 -3.60 25.91
C LEU A 27 -15.91 -2.85 24.58
N THR A 28 -16.91 -1.97 24.50
CA THR A 28 -17.17 -1.19 23.28
C THR A 28 -16.05 -0.20 23.00
N SER A 29 -15.53 0.47 24.03
CA SER A 29 -14.41 1.40 23.89
C SER A 29 -13.14 0.69 23.42
N LEU A 30 -12.82 -0.48 23.99
CA LEU A 30 -11.67 -1.27 23.58
C LEU A 30 -11.83 -1.75 22.12
N GLY A 31 -13.00 -2.30 21.77
CA GLY A 31 -13.27 -2.78 20.42
C GLY A 31 -13.17 -1.66 19.38
N TYR A 32 -13.74 -0.49 19.67
CA TYR A 32 -13.66 0.68 18.80
C TYR A 32 -12.21 1.18 18.64
N ASN A 33 -11.46 1.27 19.73
CA ASN A 33 -10.06 1.72 19.70
C ASN A 33 -9.17 0.75 18.91
N THR A 34 -9.35 -0.56 19.08
CA THR A 34 -8.59 -1.57 18.31
C THR A 34 -8.88 -1.45 16.82
N TRP A 35 -10.15 -1.44 16.43
CA TRP A 35 -10.54 -1.30 15.02
C TRP A 35 -10.00 0.00 14.40
N ARG A 36 -10.13 1.13 15.11
CA ARG A 36 -9.61 2.43 14.67
C ARG A 36 -8.08 2.42 14.52
N ASN A 37 -7.38 1.76 15.43
CA ASN A 37 -5.92 1.64 15.36
C ASN A 37 -5.50 0.84 14.13
N GLU A 38 -6.12 -0.31 13.88
CA GLU A 38 -5.83 -1.15 12.71
C GLU A 38 -6.03 -0.37 11.41
N GLN A 39 -7.12 0.40 11.29
CA GLN A 39 -7.37 1.26 10.13
C GLN A 39 -6.31 2.36 9.99
N THR A 40 -5.90 2.98 11.09
CA THR A 40 -4.88 4.04 11.07
C THR A 40 -3.52 3.49 10.67
N GLU A 41 -3.16 2.30 11.13
CA GLU A 41 -1.91 1.62 10.79
C GLU A 41 -1.89 1.18 9.33
N ALA A 42 -2.99 0.62 8.82
CA ALA A 42 -3.15 0.31 7.40
C ALA A 42 -2.97 1.57 6.53
N ASN A 43 -3.64 2.67 6.87
CA ASN A 43 -3.53 3.93 6.12
C ASN A 43 -2.11 4.53 6.21
N ARG A 44 -1.41 4.35 7.33
CA ARG A 44 -0.02 4.77 7.49
C ARG A 44 0.92 3.95 6.60
N ASN A 45 0.73 2.64 6.51
CA ASN A 45 1.53 1.76 5.66
C ASN A 45 1.34 2.10 4.18
N ILE A 46 0.09 2.32 3.75
CA ILE A 46 -0.21 2.73 2.37
C ILE A 46 0.43 4.09 2.05
N ARG A 47 0.38 5.07 2.97
CA ARG A 47 1.06 6.37 2.77
C ARG A 47 2.57 6.21 2.63
N ALA A 48 3.19 5.46 3.54
CA ALA A 48 4.64 5.26 3.53
C ALA A 48 5.10 4.58 2.24
N ALA A 49 4.47 3.45 1.87
CA ALA A 49 4.78 2.75 0.63
C ALA A 49 4.47 3.61 -0.60
N GLY A 50 3.34 4.32 -0.63
CA GLY A 50 2.96 5.18 -1.75
C GLY A 50 3.97 6.31 -2.01
N PHE A 51 4.48 6.98 -0.98
CA PHE A 51 5.51 8.01 -1.15
C PHE A 51 6.85 7.42 -1.60
N GLU A 52 7.26 6.28 -1.04
CA GLU A 52 8.48 5.60 -1.46
C GLU A 52 8.40 5.17 -2.93
N MET A 53 7.25 4.65 -3.37
CA MET A 53 7.01 4.32 -4.76
C MET A 53 7.04 5.55 -5.68
N ILE A 54 6.54 6.71 -5.24
CA ILE A 54 6.63 7.96 -6.02
C ILE A 54 8.09 8.38 -6.24
N ILE A 55 8.93 8.26 -5.21
CA ILE A 55 10.36 8.56 -5.30
C ILE A 55 11.05 7.56 -6.25
N ALA A 56 10.83 6.26 -6.05
CA ALA A 56 11.40 5.22 -6.91
C ALA A 56 10.96 5.37 -8.39
N MET A 57 9.73 5.81 -8.66
CA MET A 57 9.30 6.11 -10.03
C MET A 57 10.05 7.30 -10.65
N ALA A 58 10.47 8.29 -9.87
CA ALA A 58 11.29 9.39 -10.38
C ALA A 58 12.67 8.87 -10.81
N ASP A 59 13.27 7.98 -10.02
CA ASP A 59 14.52 7.29 -10.38
C ASP A 59 14.34 6.45 -11.64
N LEU A 60 13.20 5.77 -11.80
CA LEU A 60 12.93 4.99 -13.01
C LEU A 60 12.80 5.87 -14.26
N HIS A 61 12.17 7.04 -14.16
CA HIS A 61 12.15 8.00 -15.27
C HIS A 61 13.55 8.48 -15.64
N GLU A 62 14.42 8.73 -14.65
CA GLU A 62 15.81 9.09 -14.92
C GLU A 62 16.54 7.95 -15.65
N VAL A 63 16.37 6.70 -15.21
CA VAL A 63 16.93 5.52 -15.88
C VAL A 63 16.47 5.44 -17.32
N VAL A 64 15.17 5.59 -17.57
CA VAL A 64 14.58 5.56 -18.90
C VAL A 64 15.17 6.66 -19.79
N PHE A 65 15.27 7.88 -19.25
CA PHE A 65 15.86 9.03 -19.95
C PHE A 65 17.33 8.77 -20.31
N LEU A 66 18.14 8.32 -19.36
CA LEU A 66 19.54 7.99 -19.59
C LEU A 66 19.69 6.87 -20.63
N GLY A 67 18.82 5.85 -20.58
CA GLY A 67 18.85 4.72 -21.51
C GLY A 67 18.67 5.15 -22.96
N HIS A 68 17.78 6.12 -23.17
CA HIS A 68 17.54 6.68 -24.49
C HIS A 68 18.68 7.54 -25.02
N PHE A 69 19.24 8.40 -24.18
CA PHE A 69 20.25 9.36 -24.61
C PHE A 69 21.70 8.86 -24.46
N SER A 70 21.92 7.65 -23.92
CA SER A 70 23.27 7.06 -23.72
C SER A 70 23.38 5.63 -24.26
N PRO A 71 23.41 5.44 -25.60
CA PRO A 71 23.37 4.11 -26.24
C PRO A 71 24.51 3.16 -25.79
N ASP A 72 25.70 3.71 -25.52
CA ASP A 72 26.86 2.92 -25.11
C ASP A 72 26.76 2.36 -23.68
N ALA A 73 25.82 2.85 -22.86
CA ALA A 73 25.63 2.47 -21.47
C ALA A 73 24.37 1.60 -21.22
N THR A 74 23.65 1.22 -22.28
CA THR A 74 22.30 0.63 -22.20
C THR A 74 22.23 -0.62 -21.31
N ALA A 75 23.20 -1.52 -21.39
CA ALA A 75 23.21 -2.75 -20.56
C ALA A 75 23.35 -2.48 -19.04
N GLY A 76 24.01 -1.40 -18.64
CA GLY A 76 24.08 -0.99 -17.24
C GLY A 76 22.79 -0.32 -16.77
N ILE A 77 22.16 0.44 -17.66
CA ILE A 77 20.91 1.16 -17.43
C ILE A 77 19.74 0.18 -17.32
N GLU A 78 19.68 -0.83 -18.18
CA GLU A 78 18.69 -1.91 -18.13
C GLU A 78 18.67 -2.59 -16.76
N LYS A 79 19.85 -2.96 -16.24
CA LYS A 79 19.99 -3.58 -14.92
C LYS A 79 19.57 -2.64 -13.79
N LYS A 80 19.92 -1.36 -13.90
CA LYS A 80 19.51 -0.34 -12.92
C LYS A 80 17.98 -0.22 -12.88
N GLY A 81 17.31 -0.19 -14.03
CA GLY A 81 15.85 -0.10 -14.07
C GLY A 81 15.16 -1.37 -13.57
N TRP A 82 15.69 -2.56 -13.83
CA TRP A 82 15.17 -3.79 -13.25
C TRP A 82 15.16 -3.76 -11.71
N ALA A 83 16.21 -3.24 -11.09
CA ALA A 83 16.27 -3.10 -9.63
C ALA A 83 15.16 -2.18 -9.10
N VAL A 84 14.90 -1.06 -9.78
CA VAL A 84 13.85 -0.11 -9.41
C VAL A 84 12.45 -0.73 -9.62
N VAL A 85 12.23 -1.41 -10.76
CA VAL A 85 10.97 -2.08 -11.08
C VAL A 85 10.62 -3.17 -10.06
N LEU A 86 11.60 -3.97 -9.63
CA LEU A 86 11.40 -4.98 -8.58
C LEU A 86 11.04 -4.33 -7.24
N GLY A 87 11.74 -3.24 -6.86
CA GLY A 87 11.40 -2.50 -5.65
C GLY A 87 9.97 -1.92 -5.67
N LEU A 88 9.52 -1.43 -6.83
CA LEU A 88 8.14 -0.98 -7.02
C LEU A 88 7.14 -2.14 -6.90
N GLN A 89 7.45 -3.33 -7.40
CA GLN A 89 6.59 -4.51 -7.25
C GLN A 89 6.51 -4.96 -5.79
N ASP A 90 7.63 -4.99 -5.07
CA ASP A 90 7.70 -5.37 -3.66
C ASP A 90 6.88 -4.39 -2.80
N LEU A 91 7.07 -3.09 -2.99
CA LEU A 91 6.29 -2.06 -2.28
C LEU A 91 4.80 -2.12 -2.65
N SER A 92 4.46 -2.52 -3.88
CA SER A 92 3.05 -2.62 -4.29
C SER A 92 2.26 -3.67 -3.48
N MET A 93 2.92 -4.67 -2.87
CA MET A 93 2.23 -5.76 -2.17
C MET A 93 1.38 -5.30 -0.97
N VAL A 94 1.73 -4.16 -0.37
CA VAL A 94 0.97 -3.54 0.73
C VAL A 94 -0.02 -2.47 0.25
N MET A 95 -0.08 -2.22 -1.05
CA MET A 95 -0.94 -1.22 -1.68
C MET A 95 -2.26 -1.85 -2.18
N PRO A 96 -3.30 -1.04 -2.47
CA PRO A 96 -4.54 -1.53 -3.07
C PRO A 96 -4.33 -2.28 -4.39
N ALA A 97 -5.24 -3.20 -4.71
CA ALA A 97 -5.12 -4.11 -5.86
C ALA A 97 -4.85 -3.42 -7.21
N LYS A 98 -5.40 -2.22 -7.45
CA LYS A 98 -5.14 -1.46 -8.67
C LYS A 98 -3.69 -1.01 -8.81
N VAL A 99 -3.03 -0.67 -7.70
CA VAL A 99 -1.60 -0.32 -7.66
C VAL A 99 -0.74 -1.55 -7.94
N GLN A 100 -1.08 -2.70 -7.34
CA GLN A 100 -0.41 -3.98 -7.60
C GLN A 100 -0.50 -4.39 -9.08
N GLU A 101 -1.68 -4.24 -9.69
CA GLU A 101 -1.89 -4.52 -11.10
C GLU A 101 -1.05 -3.58 -11.98
N ALA A 102 -1.02 -2.28 -11.66
CA ALA A 102 -0.23 -1.30 -12.38
C ALA A 102 1.29 -1.58 -12.28
N ALA A 103 1.79 -1.93 -11.09
CA ALA A 103 3.20 -2.30 -10.88
C ALA A 103 3.57 -3.58 -11.65
N THR A 104 2.66 -4.54 -11.71
CA THR A 104 2.83 -5.75 -12.53
C THR A 104 2.90 -5.42 -14.03
N LYS A 105 2.05 -4.50 -14.52
CA LYS A 105 2.07 -4.05 -15.92
C LYS A 105 3.36 -3.31 -16.26
N LEU A 106 3.85 -2.47 -15.37
CA LEU A 106 5.15 -1.80 -15.51
C LEU A 106 6.29 -2.82 -15.66
N GLY A 107 6.30 -3.87 -14.82
CA GLY A 107 7.32 -4.91 -14.92
C GLY A 107 7.30 -5.67 -16.25
N LYS A 108 6.12 -5.89 -16.82
CA LYS A 108 5.99 -6.49 -18.17
C LYS A 108 6.51 -5.56 -19.26
N ALA A 109 6.09 -4.28 -19.24
CA ALA A 109 6.58 -3.30 -20.20
C ALA A 109 8.09 -3.12 -20.14
N TRP A 110 8.67 -3.12 -18.94
CA TRP A 110 10.11 -3.09 -18.76
C TRP A 110 10.79 -4.32 -19.36
N ALA A 111 10.27 -5.53 -19.11
CA ALA A 111 10.81 -6.76 -19.68
C ALA A 111 10.80 -6.79 -21.21
N GLU A 112 9.77 -6.19 -21.82
CA GLU A 112 9.57 -6.18 -23.26
C GLU A 112 10.44 -5.13 -23.97
N GLU A 113 10.66 -3.96 -23.35
CA GLU A 113 11.23 -2.79 -24.04
C GLU A 113 12.60 -2.35 -23.53
N SER A 114 13.04 -2.81 -22.35
CA SER A 114 14.29 -2.31 -21.75
C SER A 114 15.56 -2.62 -22.57
N GLY A 115 15.53 -3.69 -23.38
CA GLY A 115 16.62 -4.08 -24.27
C GLY A 115 16.82 -3.18 -25.49
N ILE A 116 15.82 -2.36 -25.84
CA ILE A 116 15.87 -1.46 -27.01
C ILE A 116 15.95 0.02 -26.62
N LEU A 117 16.16 0.34 -25.35
CA LEU A 117 16.17 1.74 -24.86
C LEU A 117 17.11 2.66 -25.65
N GLY A 118 18.26 2.15 -26.11
CA GLY A 118 19.25 2.92 -26.87
C GLY A 118 18.95 3.07 -28.37
N GLU A 119 17.86 2.51 -28.89
CA GLU A 119 17.49 2.63 -30.30
C GLU A 119 16.78 3.97 -30.57
N PRO A 120 17.12 4.71 -31.65
CA PRO A 120 16.52 6.02 -31.92
C PRO A 120 15.01 5.97 -32.18
N GLU A 121 14.53 4.84 -32.70
CA GLU A 121 13.13 4.57 -33.03
C GLU A 121 12.38 3.82 -31.90
N ALA A 122 13.06 3.43 -30.82
CA ALA A 122 12.40 2.77 -29.70
C ALA A 122 11.41 3.74 -29.04
N SER A 123 10.12 3.45 -29.18
CA SER A 123 9.06 4.15 -28.48
C SER A 123 9.15 3.84 -27.00
N ILE A 124 9.92 4.66 -26.27
CA ILE A 124 9.91 4.79 -24.79
C ILE A 124 8.49 5.09 -24.25
N SER A 125 7.56 5.36 -25.14
CA SER A 125 6.16 5.66 -24.86
C SER A 125 5.51 4.66 -23.91
N GLN A 126 5.71 3.35 -24.10
CA GLN A 126 4.96 2.36 -23.31
C GLN A 126 5.50 2.20 -21.88
N ILE A 127 6.83 2.21 -21.67
CA ILE A 127 7.39 2.29 -20.32
C ILE A 127 6.92 3.58 -19.64
N ASN A 128 7.00 4.74 -20.29
CA ASN A 128 6.52 6.00 -19.70
C ASN A 128 5.02 5.98 -19.38
N LEU A 129 4.19 5.43 -20.27
CA LEU A 129 2.75 5.26 -20.05
C LEU A 129 2.46 4.38 -18.85
N THR A 130 3.22 3.30 -18.65
CA THR A 130 3.04 2.41 -17.51
C THR A 130 3.54 3.02 -16.20
N ILE A 131 4.60 3.84 -16.22
CA ILE A 131 5.03 4.64 -15.07
C ILE A 131 3.94 5.67 -14.70
N ASP A 132 3.42 6.41 -15.67
CA ASP A 132 2.35 7.39 -15.44
C ASP A 132 1.08 6.73 -14.91
N ARG A 133 0.75 5.53 -15.43
CA ARG A 133 -0.38 4.74 -14.94
C ARG A 133 -0.18 4.32 -13.48
N LEU A 134 1.01 3.85 -13.11
CA LEU A 134 1.34 3.50 -11.73
C LEU A 134 1.22 4.72 -10.81
N ARG A 135 1.75 5.87 -11.23
CA ARG A 135 1.61 7.13 -10.49
C ARG A 135 0.16 7.51 -10.27
N HIS A 136 -0.67 7.42 -11.32
CA HIS A 136 -2.09 7.71 -11.21
C HIS A 136 -2.78 6.83 -10.16
N GLU A 137 -2.55 5.51 -10.19
CA GLU A 137 -3.17 4.60 -9.23
C GLU A 137 -2.68 4.81 -7.79
N ILE A 138 -1.39 5.15 -7.60
CA ILE A 138 -0.88 5.51 -6.27
C ILE A 138 -1.56 6.77 -5.74
N LEU A 139 -1.70 7.81 -6.57
CA LEU A 139 -2.37 9.05 -6.16
C LEU A 139 -3.85 8.82 -5.83
N MET A 140 -4.54 7.99 -6.61
CA MET A 140 -5.92 7.58 -6.30
C MET A 140 -5.99 6.82 -4.97
N ALA A 141 -5.05 5.92 -4.70
CA ALA A 141 -4.98 5.19 -3.44
C ALA A 141 -4.74 6.13 -2.24
N LEU A 142 -3.84 7.11 -2.38
CA LEU A 142 -3.54 8.09 -1.33
C LEU A 142 -4.71 9.03 -1.05
N GLN A 143 -5.45 9.44 -2.10
CA GLN A 143 -6.65 10.27 -1.96
C GLN A 143 -7.82 9.55 -1.28
N ALA A 144 -7.85 8.23 -1.36
CA ALA A 144 -8.89 7.39 -0.74
C ALA A 144 -8.62 7.03 0.72
N LEU A 145 -7.52 7.52 1.31
CA LEU A 145 -7.21 7.27 2.71
C LEU A 145 -7.95 8.24 3.62
N ASP A 146 -8.79 7.68 4.49
CA ASP A 146 -9.48 8.42 5.56
C ASP A 146 -8.60 8.65 6.81
#